data_AF-A0A0F9BAU9-F1
#
_entry.id   AF-A0A0F9BAU9-F1
#
_cell.length_a   1.000
_cell.length_b   1.000
_cell.length_c   1.000
_cell.angle_alpha   90.00
_cell.angle_beta   90.00
_cell.angle_gamma   90.00
#
_symmetry.space_group_name_H-M   'P 1'
#
loop_
_entity.id
_entity.type
_entity.pdbx_description
1 polymer ?
#
loop_
_entity_poly.entity_id
_entity_poly.type
_entity_poly.pdbx_seq_one_letter_code
_entity_poly.pdbx_strand_id
1 'polypeptide(L)'
;LFSAAHSEFKHLEFYYFHNCLYEHVWQDNQRRHSNVIDTMTLINKFTSDYKVIFVGDATMGPYEIAYAGGSVEHYNEEPGSVWLNRITNHFDKVAWLNPQPVEHWRYYQSIDFIKQLMNNRMYPLSLDGISNAIKELT
;
A
#
# COMPACT_ATOMS: atom_id res chain seq x y z
N LEU A 1 8.56 12.05 1.10
CA LEU A 1 7.95 12.75 -0.05
C LEU A 1 6.61 13.36 0.34
N PHE A 2 5.57 12.55 0.56
CA PHE A 2 4.26 13.09 0.94
C PHE A 2 4.23 13.71 2.34
N SER A 3 5.01 13.21 3.29
CA SER A 3 5.17 13.83 4.62
C SER A 3 5.70 15.27 4.54
N ALA A 4 6.49 15.60 3.52
CA ALA A 4 7.01 16.95 3.29
C ALA A 4 6.01 17.86 2.52
N ALA A 5 4.95 17.29 1.94
CA ALA A 5 3.93 18.01 1.16
C ALA A 5 2.62 18.23 1.95
N HIS A 6 2.64 18.02 3.28
CA HIS A 6 1.45 18.06 4.13
C HIS A 6 0.69 19.39 4.09
N SER A 7 1.35 20.53 3.81
CA SER A 7 0.72 21.86 3.76
C SER A 7 -0.30 22.01 2.62
N GLU A 8 -0.21 21.20 1.58
CA GLU A 8 -1.05 21.31 0.37
C GLU A 8 -2.36 20.51 0.47
N PHE A 9 -2.52 19.68 1.49
CA PHE A 9 -3.68 18.81 1.65
C PHE A 9 -4.43 19.12 2.95
N LYS A 10 -5.73 19.41 2.84
CA LYS A 10 -6.59 19.68 4.02
C LYS A 10 -6.66 18.51 5.01
N HIS A 11 -6.65 17.28 4.49
CA HIS A 11 -6.70 16.05 5.27
C HIS A 11 -5.74 15.04 4.66
N LEU A 12 -4.60 14.83 5.31
CA LEU A 12 -3.58 13.87 4.89
C LEU A 12 -3.11 13.09 6.11
N GLU A 13 -3.33 11.78 6.10
CA GLU A 13 -2.91 10.89 7.17
C GLU A 13 -1.87 9.89 6.62
N PHE A 14 -0.84 9.60 7.41
CA PHE A 14 0.22 8.67 7.04
C PHE A 14 0.19 7.43 7.91
N TYR A 15 0.31 6.30 7.23
CA TYR A 15 0.37 4.98 7.85
C TYR A 15 1.53 4.21 7.25
N TYR A 16 2.27 3.53 8.10
CA TYR A 16 3.37 2.66 7.74
C TYR A 16 2.91 1.21 7.84
N PHE A 17 3.39 0.38 6.94
CA PHE A 17 3.32 -1.08 6.96
C PHE A 17 4.70 -1.61 6.57
N HIS A 18 4.96 -2.90 6.76
CA HIS A 18 6.28 -3.46 6.50
C HIS A 18 6.48 -3.83 5.03
N ASN A 19 6.12 -5.05 4.64
CA ASN A 19 6.30 -5.56 3.27
C ASN A 19 4.98 -5.54 2.49
N CYS A 20 3.95 -6.19 3.05
CA CYS A 20 2.59 -6.16 2.55
C CYS A 20 1.66 -5.50 3.59
N LEU A 21 0.47 -5.11 3.14
CA LEU A 21 -0.58 -4.66 4.06
C LEU A 21 -1.23 -5.88 4.72
N TYR A 22 -1.39 -5.81 6.04
CA TYR A 22 -2.00 -6.85 6.86
C TYR A 22 -3.02 -6.22 7.84
N GLU A 23 -3.31 -6.88 8.95
CA GLU A 23 -4.24 -6.42 10.00
C GLU A 23 -3.79 -5.16 10.74
N HIS A 24 -2.52 -4.78 10.63
CA HIS A 24 -1.93 -3.71 11.41
C HIS A 24 -1.12 -2.73 10.57
N VAL A 25 -1.27 -1.45 10.91
CA VAL A 25 -0.46 -0.34 10.42
C VAL A 25 0.01 0.52 11.59
N TRP A 26 1.02 1.35 11.37
CA TRP A 26 1.59 2.24 12.39
C TRP A 26 1.51 3.70 11.95
N GLN A 27 1.30 4.62 12.90
CA GLN A 27 1.37 6.07 12.63
C GLN A 27 2.79 6.63 12.69
N ASP A 28 3.71 5.93 13.35
CA ASP A 28 5.12 6.32 13.49
C ASP A 28 6.01 5.31 12.75
N ASN A 29 6.97 5.82 11.98
CA ASN A 29 7.96 5.02 11.26
C ASN A 29 8.86 4.19 12.20
N GLN A 30 9.05 4.61 13.45
CA GLN A 30 9.74 3.79 14.46
C GLN A 30 8.98 2.50 14.79
N ARG A 31 7.74 2.35 14.30
CA ARG A 31 6.88 1.16 14.45
C ARG A 31 6.84 0.65 15.88
N ARG A 32 6.88 1.58 16.85
CA ARG A 32 6.82 1.25 18.27
C ARG A 32 5.50 0.54 18.55
N HIS A 33 5.56 -0.55 19.31
CA HIS A 33 4.39 -1.36 19.67
C HIS A 33 3.23 -0.57 20.30
N SER A 34 3.48 0.63 20.83
CA SER A 34 2.46 1.49 21.44
C SER A 34 1.48 2.13 20.46
N ASN A 35 1.80 2.19 19.15
CA ASN A 35 1.03 2.96 18.16
C ASN A 35 0.57 2.08 16.97
N VAL A 36 0.13 0.85 17.27
CA VAL A 36 -0.46 -0.07 16.29
C VAL A 36 -1.94 0.28 16.08
N ILE A 37 -2.38 0.31 14.83
CA ILE A 37 -3.76 0.58 14.44
C ILE A 37 -4.25 -0.57 13.57
N ASP A 38 -5.47 -1.04 13.85
CA ASP A 38 -6.13 -2.05 13.01
C ASP A 38 -6.49 -1.45 11.64
N THR A 39 -6.03 -2.09 10.58
CA THR A 39 -6.33 -1.70 9.19
C THR A 39 -7.85 -1.63 8.94
N MET A 40 -8.66 -2.49 9.55
CA MET A 40 -10.13 -2.42 9.45
C MET A 40 -10.69 -1.15 10.09
N THR A 41 -10.05 -0.61 11.13
CA THR A 41 -10.46 0.67 11.72
C THR A 41 -10.31 1.79 10.69
N LEU A 42 -9.25 1.77 9.87
CA LEU A 42 -9.07 2.76 8.81
C LEU A 42 -10.08 2.60 7.68
N ILE A 43 -10.33 1.36 7.22
CA ILE A 43 -11.33 1.06 6.20
C ILE A 43 -12.71 1.56 6.64
N ASN A 44 -13.09 1.33 7.89
CA ASN A 44 -14.38 1.76 8.43
C ASN A 44 -14.45 3.27 8.71
N LYS A 45 -13.31 3.91 9.02
CA LYS A 45 -13.23 5.35 9.33
C LYS A 45 -13.42 6.22 8.09
N PHE A 46 -12.87 5.80 6.95
CA PHE A 46 -12.86 6.60 5.72
C PHE A 46 -13.91 6.13 4.71
N THR A 47 -14.58 7.09 4.09
CA THR A 47 -15.52 6.85 2.99
C THR A 47 -14.78 6.44 1.71
N SER A 48 -15.50 5.81 0.77
CA SER A 48 -14.90 5.24 -0.46
C SER A 48 -14.27 6.29 -1.39
N ASP A 49 -14.65 7.56 -1.25
CA ASP A 49 -14.18 8.69 -2.06
C ASP A 49 -12.78 9.20 -1.66
N TYR A 50 -12.23 8.72 -0.54
CA TYR A 50 -10.85 8.99 -0.15
C TYR A 50 -9.86 8.40 -1.15
N LYS A 51 -8.74 9.11 -1.35
CA LYS A 51 -7.63 8.66 -2.20
C LYS A 51 -6.63 7.89 -1.34
N VAL A 52 -6.34 6.66 -1.73
CA VAL A 52 -5.34 5.80 -1.07
C VAL A 52 -4.12 5.66 -1.99
N ILE A 53 -2.95 6.03 -1.47
CA ILE A 53 -1.69 5.91 -2.19
C ILE A 53 -0.74 5.04 -1.36
N PHE A 54 -0.45 3.85 -1.88
CA PHE A 54 0.62 3.02 -1.36
C PHE A 54 1.96 3.50 -1.90
N VAL A 55 3.00 3.43 -1.07
CA VAL A 55 4.38 3.70 -1.49
C VAL A 55 5.25 2.56 -0.95
N GLY A 56 5.81 1.75 -1.84
CA GLY A 56 6.63 0.59 -1.48
C GLY A 56 7.21 -0.10 -2.71
N ASP A 57 8.37 -0.74 -2.57
CA ASP A 57 9.07 -1.42 -3.68
C ASP A 57 8.36 -2.68 -4.19
N ALA A 58 7.41 -3.19 -3.41
CA ALA A 58 6.71 -4.45 -3.68
C ALA A 58 7.69 -5.63 -3.88
N THR A 59 8.89 -5.57 -3.32
CA THR A 59 9.90 -6.64 -3.39
C THR A 59 9.85 -7.47 -2.12
N MET A 60 9.20 -8.63 -2.20
CA MET A 60 9.00 -9.54 -1.07
C MET A 60 8.84 -10.98 -1.58
N GLY A 61 8.82 -11.96 -0.69
CA GLY A 61 8.44 -13.31 -1.04
C GLY A 61 6.99 -13.36 -1.54
N PRO A 62 6.66 -14.02 -2.66
CA PRO A 62 5.26 -14.16 -3.11
C PRO A 62 4.33 -14.76 -2.05
N TYR A 63 4.88 -15.58 -1.14
CA TYR A 63 4.14 -16.17 -0.03
C TYR A 63 3.65 -15.13 1.00
N GLU A 64 4.37 -14.02 1.17
CA GLU A 64 3.96 -12.91 2.06
C GLU A 64 2.61 -12.32 1.59
N ILE A 65 2.32 -12.40 0.29
CA ILE A 65 1.08 -11.90 -0.31
C ILE A 65 -0.01 -13.00 -0.34
N ALA A 66 0.39 -14.23 -0.68
CA ALA A 66 -0.54 -15.29 -1.08
C ALA A 66 -1.06 -16.17 0.06
N TYR A 67 -0.38 -16.25 1.20
CA TYR A 67 -0.70 -17.22 2.26
C TYR A 67 -0.89 -16.58 3.65
N ALA A 68 -1.74 -17.23 4.46
CA ALA A 68 -1.80 -17.01 5.90
C ALA A 68 -0.49 -17.52 6.54
N GLY A 69 -0.02 -16.82 7.57
CA GLY A 69 1.30 -17.04 8.18
C GLY A 69 2.48 -16.71 7.25
N GLY A 70 2.23 -16.02 6.13
CA GLY A 70 3.27 -15.61 5.18
C GLY A 70 4.07 -14.38 5.63
N SER A 71 3.57 -13.58 6.58
CA SER A 71 4.26 -12.42 7.13
C SER A 71 5.58 -12.82 7.80
N VAL A 72 6.61 -11.99 7.63
CA VAL A 72 7.93 -12.19 8.23
C VAL A 72 8.05 -11.60 9.64
N GLU A 73 7.11 -10.73 10.04
CA GLU A 73 7.14 -10.07 11.36
C GLU A 73 6.29 -10.79 12.41
N HIS A 74 5.22 -11.45 11.98
CA HIS A 74 4.25 -12.11 12.85
C HIS A 74 3.43 -13.14 12.08
N TYR A 75 2.63 -13.94 12.80
CA TYR A 75 1.65 -14.81 12.14
C TYR A 75 0.41 -14.00 11.75
N ASN A 76 0.21 -13.77 10.46
CA ASN A 76 -1.01 -13.15 9.92
C ASN A 76 -2.09 -14.23 9.66
N GLU A 77 -3.28 -14.06 10.24
CA GLU A 77 -4.38 -15.02 10.02
C GLU A 77 -4.88 -14.99 8.57
N GLU A 78 -4.82 -13.84 7.91
CA GLU A 78 -5.28 -13.65 6.55
C GLU A 78 -4.16 -13.19 5.62
N PRO A 79 -4.09 -13.71 4.37
CA PRO A 79 -3.07 -13.32 3.40
C PRO A 79 -3.07 -11.81 3.10
N GLY A 80 -1.91 -11.25 2.74
CA GLY A 80 -1.80 -9.83 2.33
C GLY A 80 -2.69 -9.48 1.13
N SER A 81 -2.90 -10.43 0.21
CA SER A 81 -3.86 -10.30 -0.90
C SER A 81 -5.29 -10.03 -0.45
N VAL A 82 -5.74 -10.59 0.68
CA VAL A 82 -7.08 -10.33 1.23
C VAL A 82 -7.18 -8.87 1.67
N TRP A 83 -6.16 -8.36 2.36
CA TRP A 83 -6.12 -6.97 2.83
C TRP A 83 -6.05 -5.97 1.68
N LEU A 84 -5.23 -6.23 0.66
CA LEU A 84 -5.18 -5.39 -0.53
C LEU A 84 -6.53 -5.38 -1.27
N ASN A 85 -7.17 -6.55 -1.42
CA ASN A 85 -8.50 -6.64 -2.01
C ASN A 85 -9.55 -5.86 -1.23
N ARG A 86 -9.51 -5.88 0.12
CA ARG A 86 -10.41 -5.06 0.95
C ARG A 86 -10.26 -3.58 0.63
N ILE A 87 -9.02 -3.09 0.53
CA ILE A 87 -8.75 -1.69 0.18
C ILE A 87 -9.26 -1.38 -1.22
N THR A 88 -8.91 -2.18 -2.23
CA THR A 88 -9.26 -1.89 -3.63
C THR A 88 -10.74 -2.07 -3.94
N ASN A 89 -11.47 -2.81 -3.11
CA ASN A 89 -12.93 -2.97 -3.22
C ASN A 89 -13.71 -1.90 -2.43
N HIS A 90 -13.11 -1.31 -1.40
CA HIS A 90 -13.75 -0.27 -0.58
C HIS A 90 -13.49 1.14 -1.10
N PHE A 91 -12.26 1.44 -1.53
CA PHE A 91 -11.88 2.76 -2.02
C PHE A 91 -11.89 2.81 -3.54
N ASP A 92 -12.54 3.82 -4.10
CA ASP A 92 -12.66 3.99 -5.55
C ASP A 92 -11.33 4.45 -6.18
N LYS A 93 -10.49 5.11 -5.39
CA LYS A 93 -9.29 5.82 -5.82
C LYS A 93 -8.05 5.27 -5.13
N VAL A 94 -7.45 4.25 -5.72
CA VAL A 94 -6.28 3.55 -5.15
C VAL A 94 -5.14 3.45 -6.16
N ALA A 95 -3.94 3.89 -5.78
CA ALA A 95 -2.72 3.76 -6.58
C ALA A 95 -1.55 3.22 -5.75
N TRP A 96 -0.60 2.56 -6.41
CA TRP A 96 0.66 2.12 -5.81
C TRP A 96 1.85 2.79 -6.51
N LEU A 97 2.70 3.48 -5.76
CA LEU A 97 3.95 4.07 -6.25
C LEU A 97 5.13 3.17 -5.88
N ASN A 98 5.80 2.63 -6.89
CA ASN A 98 6.90 1.69 -6.72
C ASN A 98 8.26 2.37 -7.03
N PRO A 99 9.18 2.51 -6.05
CA PRO A 99 10.52 3.08 -6.26
C PRO A 99 11.49 2.18 -7.01
N GLN A 100 11.17 0.90 -7.25
CA GLN A 100 12.03 0.03 -8.04
C GLN A 100 12.10 0.51 -9.50
N PRO A 101 13.29 0.49 -10.13
CA PRO A 101 13.42 0.75 -11.56
C PRO A 101 12.47 -0.15 -12.36
N VAL A 102 11.73 0.40 -13.32
CA VAL A 102 10.68 -0.32 -14.06
C VAL A 102 11.25 -1.53 -14.81
N GLU A 103 12.50 -1.44 -15.25
CA GLU A 103 13.23 -2.51 -15.93
C GLU A 103 13.41 -3.74 -15.03
N HIS A 104 13.39 -3.53 -13.70
CA HIS A 104 13.53 -4.60 -12.72
C HIS A 104 12.21 -5.29 -12.37
N TRP A 105 11.05 -4.68 -12.66
CA TRP A 105 9.76 -5.19 -12.20
C TRP A 105 9.50 -6.62 -12.67
N ARG A 106 9.92 -6.94 -13.91
CA ARG A 106 9.78 -8.27 -14.50
C ARG A 106 10.55 -9.38 -13.77
N TYR A 107 11.53 -9.03 -12.93
CA TYR A 107 12.34 -10.01 -12.20
C TYR A 107 11.76 -10.35 -10.83
N TYR A 108 10.77 -9.58 -10.35
CA TYR A 108 10.13 -9.82 -9.06
C TYR A 108 8.68 -10.27 -9.27
N GLN A 109 8.41 -11.54 -9.01
CA GLN A 109 7.04 -12.09 -9.09
C GLN A 109 6.06 -11.37 -8.16
N SER A 110 6.53 -10.91 -6.99
CA SER A 110 5.72 -10.14 -6.04
C SER A 110 5.22 -8.82 -6.64
N ILE A 111 6.02 -8.14 -7.47
CA ILE A 111 5.62 -6.91 -8.13
C ILE A 111 4.46 -7.17 -9.10
N ASP A 112 4.51 -8.26 -9.85
CA ASP A 112 3.40 -8.65 -10.74
C ASP A 112 2.13 -8.98 -9.95
N PHE A 113 2.26 -9.69 -8.83
CA PHE A 113 1.13 -9.97 -7.93
C PHE A 113 0.48 -8.70 -7.39
N ILE A 114 1.27 -7.78 -6.83
CA ILE A 114 0.75 -6.50 -6.33
C ILE A 114 0.12 -5.71 -7.48
N LYS A 115 0.75 -5.66 -8.66
CA LYS A 115 0.19 -4.96 -9.83
C LYS A 115 -1.18 -5.52 -10.24
N GLN A 116 -1.37 -6.85 -10.20
CA GLN A 116 -2.66 -7.48 -10.47
C GLN A 116 -3.70 -7.13 -9.40
N LEU A 117 -3.35 -7.23 -8.11
CA LEU A 117 -4.24 -6.85 -7.00
C LEU A 117 -4.63 -5.37 -7.03
N MET A 118 -3.73 -4.52 -7.51
CA MET A 118 -3.97 -3.09 -7.72
C MET A 118 -4.71 -2.78 -9.02
N ASN A 119 -5.21 -3.79 -9.76
CA ASN A 119 -5.88 -3.64 -11.05
C ASN A 119 -5.06 -2.82 -12.07
N ASN A 120 -3.75 -3.08 -12.14
CA ASN A 120 -2.77 -2.35 -12.95
C ASN A 120 -2.55 -0.87 -12.58
N ARG A 121 -3.06 -0.39 -11.44
CA ARG A 121 -2.83 0.96 -10.91
C ARG A 121 -1.53 1.08 -10.10
N MET A 122 -0.45 0.49 -10.63
CA MET A 122 0.91 0.63 -10.09
C MET A 122 1.78 1.46 -11.04
N TYR A 123 2.44 2.49 -10.50
CA TYR A 123 3.22 3.47 -11.25
C TYR A 123 4.63 3.59 -10.64
N PRO A 124 5.66 3.94 -11.44
CA PRO A 124 6.99 4.20 -10.90
C PRO A 124 6.99 5.43 -9.98
N LEU A 125 7.85 5.44 -8.96
CA LEU A 125 8.09 6.63 -8.15
C LEU A 125 9.04 7.60 -8.88
N SER A 126 8.55 8.14 -9.99
CA SER A 126 9.18 9.20 -10.78
C SER A 126 8.21 10.38 -10.93
N LEU A 127 8.67 11.52 -11.44
CA LEU A 127 7.79 12.67 -11.71
C LEU A 127 6.62 12.28 -12.63
N ASP A 128 6.91 11.57 -13.72
CA ASP A 128 5.89 11.11 -14.66
C ASP A 128 4.96 10.07 -14.04
N GLY A 129 5.50 9.14 -13.24
CA GLY A 129 4.70 8.13 -12.56
C GLY A 129 3.76 8.72 -11.51
N ILE A 130 4.22 9.72 -10.74
CA ILE A 130 3.38 10.48 -9.82
C ILE A 130 2.29 11.24 -10.60
N SER A 131 2.63 11.89 -11.72
CA SER A 131 1.66 12.58 -12.56
C SER A 131 0.57 11.62 -13.07
N ASN A 132 0.96 10.44 -13.53
CA ASN A 132 0.02 9.41 -14.00
C ASN A 132 -0.85 8.84 -12.88
N ALA A 133 -0.27 8.60 -11.70
CA ALA A 133 -1.04 8.18 -10.53
C ALA A 133 -2.07 9.23 -10.11
N ILE A 134 -1.72 10.52 -10.13
CA ILE A 134 -2.67 11.59 -9.80
C ILE A 134 -3.83 11.65 -10.80
N LYS A 135 -3.56 11.46 -12.10
CA LYS A 135 -4.61 11.39 -13.14
C LYS A 135 -5.60 10.26 -12.89
N GLU A 136 -5.11 9.08 -12.49
CA GLU A 136 -5.96 7.94 -12.12
C GLU A 136 -6.86 8.24 -10.91
N LEU A 137 -6.37 9.05 -9.97
CA LEU A 137 -7.09 9.37 -8.73
C LEU A 137 -8.04 10.57 -8.87
N THR A 138 -8.25 11.12 -10.07
CA THR A 138 -9.03 12.35 -10.28
C THR A 138 -10.28 12.06 -11.06
#